data_AF-A0A0N4WRP5-F1
#
_entry.id   AF-A0A0N4WRP5-F1
#
_cell.length_a   1.000
_cell.length_b   1.000
_cell.length_c   1.000
_cell.angle_alpha   90.00
_cell.angle_beta   90.00
_cell.angle_gamma   90.00
#
_symmetry.space_group_name_H-M   'P 1'
#
loop_
_entity.id
_entity.type
_entity.pdbx_description
1 polymer ?
#
loop_
_entity_poly.entity_id
_entity_poly.type
_entity_poly.pdbx_seq_one_letter_code
_entity_poly.pdbx_strand_id
1 'polypeptide(L)'
;MDFMYDTEVVFTESFAAKPVRTLVVNTNAPLHSINTNIDSSSGVCTFPSDSQFPDRFILWRAIGQKLFLEERSLCRTIVDGTMCLDFSRTPILPGTSIALFDQNVLCIVVPTQSTVHRFYARLIYDPTEMINREVRTFNGDCSVIYSLCVVYILYRSWMPMTPF
;
A
#
# COMPACT_ATOMS: atom_id res chain seq x y z
N MET A 1 -18.49 -26.49 15.75
CA MET A 1 -18.80 -25.57 14.64
C MET A 1 -17.48 -25.10 14.11
N ASP A 2 -17.09 -25.56 12.94
CA ASP A 2 -15.88 -25.09 12.29
C ASP A 2 -16.16 -23.72 11.69
N PHE A 3 -15.56 -22.67 12.27
CA PHE A 3 -15.73 -21.26 11.90
C PHE A 3 -14.89 -20.86 10.67
N MET A 4 -14.28 -21.82 9.99
CA MET A 4 -13.43 -21.56 8.83
C MET A 4 -14.29 -21.66 7.57
N TYR A 5 -14.68 -20.51 7.03
CA TYR A 5 -15.27 -20.39 5.71
C TYR A 5 -14.19 -19.90 4.74
N ASP A 6 -14.13 -20.52 3.57
CA ASP A 6 -13.19 -20.15 2.51
C ASP A 6 -13.89 -19.27 1.47
N THR A 7 -13.23 -18.19 1.07
CA THR A 7 -13.69 -17.27 0.03
C THR A 7 -12.48 -16.82 -0.78
N GLU A 8 -12.41 -17.23 -2.04
CA GLU A 8 -11.38 -16.78 -2.97
C GLU A 8 -11.84 -15.53 -3.71
N VAL A 9 -10.95 -14.56 -3.85
CA VAL A 9 -11.16 -13.41 -4.73
C VAL A 9 -10.27 -13.54 -5.95
N VAL A 10 -10.89 -13.71 -7.10
CA VAL A 10 -10.20 -13.81 -8.39
C VAL A 10 -10.15 -12.44 -9.05
N PHE A 11 -8.97 -12.04 -9.48
CA PHE A 11 -8.77 -10.80 -10.24
C PHE A 11 -8.34 -11.13 -11.66
N THR A 12 -8.91 -10.43 -12.64
CA THR A 12 -8.61 -10.59 -14.07
C THR A 12 -7.23 -10.03 -14.44
N GLU A 13 -6.73 -9.07 -13.66
CA GLU A 13 -5.45 -8.40 -13.91
C GLU A 13 -4.39 -8.84 -12.90
N SER A 14 -3.21 -9.23 -13.43
CA SER A 14 -2.00 -9.47 -12.64
C SER A 14 -1.56 -8.21 -11.90
N PHE A 15 -0.70 -8.36 -10.89
CA PHE A 15 -0.08 -7.24 -10.18
C PHE A 15 0.52 -6.23 -11.17
N ALA A 16 0.21 -4.94 -10.99
CA ALA A 16 0.61 -3.92 -11.94
C ALA A 16 2.13 -3.77 -11.99
N ALA A 17 2.74 -4.17 -13.11
CA ALA A 17 4.20 -4.17 -13.27
C ALA A 17 4.80 -2.75 -13.31
N LYS A 18 4.02 -1.74 -13.70
CA LYS A 18 4.44 -0.34 -13.75
C LYS A 18 3.64 0.47 -12.72
N PRO A 19 4.27 0.90 -11.62
CA PRO A 19 3.58 1.71 -10.62
C PRO A 19 3.27 3.08 -11.21
N VAL A 20 2.09 3.61 -10.89
CA VAL A 20 1.71 4.98 -11.29
C VAL A 20 2.65 6.01 -10.65
N ARG A 21 3.14 5.73 -9.43
CA ARG A 21 4.05 6.62 -8.71
C ARG A 21 5.24 5.86 -8.15
N THR A 22 6.44 6.45 -8.26
CA THR A 22 7.65 5.94 -7.61
C THR A 22 8.21 7.01 -6.70
N LEU A 23 8.40 6.68 -5.42
CA LEU A 23 9.07 7.53 -4.46
C LEU A 23 10.44 6.96 -4.15
N VAL A 24 11.47 7.79 -4.25
CA VAL A 24 12.80 7.47 -3.78
C VAL A 24 12.90 7.75 -2.28
N VAL A 25 13.20 6.73 -1.49
CA VAL A 25 13.43 6.82 -0.05
C VAL A 25 14.89 7.16 0.20
N ASN A 26 15.14 8.35 0.74
CA ASN A 26 16.49 8.72 1.17
C ASN A 26 16.89 7.87 2.39
N THR A 27 17.99 7.13 2.24
CA THR A 27 18.55 6.29 3.29
C THR A 27 19.95 6.77 3.66
N ASN A 28 20.23 6.81 4.96
CA ASN A 28 21.57 7.05 5.51
C ASN A 28 22.38 5.74 5.65
N ALA A 29 21.88 4.65 5.05
CA ALA A 29 22.52 3.35 5.10
C ALA A 29 23.97 3.39 4.57
N PRO A 30 24.90 2.65 5.20
CA PRO A 30 26.24 2.47 4.69
C PRO A 30 26.23 1.92 3.26
N LEU A 31 27.17 2.38 2.43
CA LEU A 31 27.34 1.93 1.03
C LEU A 31 27.69 0.44 0.90
N HIS A 32 28.09 -0.21 2.00
CA HIS A 32 28.46 -1.62 2.04
C HIS A 32 27.25 -2.50 2.38
N SER A 33 26.21 -2.47 1.56
CA SER A 33 25.22 -3.56 1.55
C SER A 33 25.92 -4.82 1.05
N ILE A 34 25.97 -5.85 1.88
CA ILE A 34 26.53 -7.14 1.49
C ILE A 34 25.63 -7.66 0.37
N ASN A 35 26.21 -7.87 -0.83
CA ASN A 35 25.49 -8.36 -2.01
C ASN A 35 25.09 -9.83 -1.79
N THR A 36 24.05 -10.03 -0.99
CA THR A 36 23.40 -11.32 -0.78
C THR A 36 22.16 -11.35 -1.64
N ASN A 37 21.92 -12.51 -2.29
CA ASN A 37 20.67 -12.77 -2.97
C ASN A 37 19.57 -12.82 -1.91
N ILE A 38 18.85 -11.72 -1.74
CA ILE A 38 17.70 -11.65 -0.85
C ILE A 38 16.47 -12.03 -1.64
N ASP A 39 15.74 -13.00 -1.10
CA ASP A 39 14.49 -13.47 -1.70
C ASP A 39 13.44 -12.37 -1.70
N SER A 40 12.65 -12.33 -2.77
CA SER A 40 11.46 -11.49 -2.83
C SER A 40 10.44 -11.95 -1.79
N SER A 41 9.66 -11.00 -1.27
CA SER A 41 8.56 -11.30 -0.36
C SER A 41 7.30 -10.55 -0.80
N SER A 42 6.15 -11.05 -0.37
CA SER A 42 4.87 -10.45 -0.71
C SER A 42 3.84 -10.73 0.38
N GLY A 43 2.77 -9.96 0.37
CA GLY A 43 1.66 -10.19 1.27
C GLY A 43 0.46 -9.32 0.93
N VAL A 44 -0.52 -9.38 1.82
CA VAL A 44 -1.76 -8.64 1.75
C VAL A 44 -2.04 -7.95 3.07
N CYS A 45 -2.63 -6.77 3.01
CA CYS A 45 -3.18 -6.06 4.16
C CYS A 45 -4.65 -5.76 3.87
N THR A 46 -5.53 -6.28 4.72
CA THR A 46 -6.97 -6.04 4.64
C THR A 46 -7.37 -4.93 5.59
N PHE A 47 -8.42 -4.20 5.23
CA PHE A 47 -8.98 -3.18 6.09
C PHE A 47 -9.96 -3.80 7.10
N PRO A 48 -10.03 -3.29 8.34
CA PRO A 48 -11.04 -3.71 9.30
C PRO A 48 -12.46 -3.55 8.74
N SER A 49 -13.36 -4.49 9.08
CA SER A 49 -14.74 -4.50 8.57
C SER A 49 -15.57 -3.29 9.00
N ASP A 50 -15.20 -2.66 10.12
CA ASP A 50 -15.79 -1.43 10.67
C ASP A 50 -15.10 -0.15 10.17
N SER A 51 -14.09 -0.26 9.31
CA SER A 51 -13.43 0.89 8.69
C SER A 51 -14.27 1.53 7.60
N GLN A 52 -13.82 2.68 7.09
CA GLN A 52 -14.42 3.35 5.93
C GLN A 52 -14.08 2.68 4.58
N PHE A 53 -13.25 1.62 4.60
CA PHE A 53 -12.75 0.94 3.41
C PHE A 53 -12.86 -0.60 3.52
N PRO A 54 -13.99 -1.16 4.01
CA PRO A 54 -14.07 -2.57 4.40
C PRO A 54 -13.99 -3.53 3.21
N ASP A 55 -14.25 -3.02 2.01
CA ASP A 55 -14.18 -3.74 0.73
C ASP A 55 -12.81 -3.64 0.05
N ARG A 56 -11.85 -2.93 0.67
CA ARG A 56 -10.53 -2.68 0.10
C ARG A 56 -9.46 -3.55 0.74
N PHE A 57 -8.34 -3.71 0.04
CA PHE A 57 -7.14 -4.35 0.54
C PHE A 57 -5.92 -3.87 -0.27
N ILE A 58 -4.74 -4.01 0.31
CA ILE A 58 -3.47 -3.65 -0.30
C ILE A 58 -2.67 -4.93 -0.52
N LEU A 59 -2.33 -5.20 -1.78
CA LEU A 59 -1.31 -6.18 -2.14
C LEU A 59 0.05 -5.50 -2.12
N TRP A 60 1.06 -6.19 -1.60
CA TRP A 60 2.42 -5.67 -1.59
C TRP A 60 3.44 -6.70 -2.03
N ARG A 61 4.50 -6.24 -2.70
CA ARG A 61 5.63 -7.06 -3.16
C ARG A 61 6.95 -6.31 -2.93
N ALA A 62 7.84 -6.90 -2.16
CA ALA A 62 9.21 -6.45 -1.99
C ALA A 62 10.12 -7.25 -2.93
N ILE A 63 10.78 -6.57 -3.86
CA ILE A 63 11.69 -7.17 -4.84
C ILE A 63 12.97 -6.35 -4.88
N GLY A 64 14.07 -6.94 -4.42
CA GLY A 64 15.34 -6.24 -4.28
C GLY A 64 15.17 -5.01 -3.40
N GLN A 65 15.32 -3.82 -3.98
CA GLN A 65 15.30 -2.54 -3.26
C GLN A 65 13.96 -1.80 -3.37
N LYS A 66 12.95 -2.44 -3.97
CA LYS A 66 11.67 -1.80 -4.31
C LYS A 66 10.53 -2.49 -3.59
N LEU A 67 9.71 -1.71 -2.90
CA LEU A 67 8.43 -2.13 -2.36
C LEU A 67 7.31 -1.60 -3.26
N PHE A 68 6.62 -2.50 -3.94
CA PHE A 68 5.44 -2.19 -4.72
C PHE A 68 4.19 -2.40 -3.87
N LEU A 69 3.26 -1.46 -3.96
CA LEU A 69 1.98 -1.47 -3.26
C LEU A 69 0.88 -1.27 -4.29
N GLU A 70 -0.19 -2.06 -4.19
CA GLU A 70 -1.35 -2.00 -5.07
C GLU A 70 -2.63 -2.10 -4.24
N GLU A 71 -3.40 -1.02 -4.22
CA GLU A 71 -4.73 -0.96 -3.62
C GLU A 71 -5.76 -1.54 -4.60
N ARG A 72 -6.59 -2.45 -4.09
CA ARG A 72 -7.70 -3.08 -4.83
C ARG A 72 -8.97 -2.99 -3.98
N SER A 73 -10.11 -3.12 -4.64
CA SER A 73 -11.42 -3.22 -3.99
C SER A 73 -12.21 -4.38 -4.59
N LEU A 74 -13.04 -5.00 -3.77
CA LEU A 74 -13.97 -6.06 -4.17
C LEU A 74 -15.20 -5.51 -4.90
N CYS A 75 -15.53 -4.24 -4.71
CA CYS A 75 -16.78 -3.65 -5.20
C CYS A 75 -16.59 -2.66 -6.35
N ARG A 76 -15.35 -2.24 -6.64
CA ARG A 76 -15.08 -1.12 -7.54
C ARG A 76 -13.65 -1.15 -8.07
N THR A 77 -13.44 -0.47 -9.20
CA THR A 77 -12.12 -0.31 -9.80
C THR A 77 -11.42 0.89 -9.18
N ILE A 78 -10.19 0.70 -8.73
CA ILE A 78 -9.35 1.78 -8.18
C ILE A 78 -8.38 2.25 -9.26
N VAL A 79 -8.41 3.54 -9.59
CA VAL A 79 -7.45 4.19 -10.47
C VAL A 79 -6.35 4.83 -9.64
N ASP A 80 -5.12 4.78 -10.17
CA ASP A 80 -3.90 5.25 -9.51
C ASP A 80 -3.62 4.57 -8.15
N GLY A 81 -4.15 3.36 -7.95
CA GLY A 81 -3.94 2.55 -6.75
C GLY A 81 -2.56 1.92 -6.61
N THR A 82 -1.62 2.21 -7.50
CA THR A 82 -0.30 1.56 -7.52
C THR A 82 0.82 2.54 -7.20
N MET A 83 1.74 2.13 -6.33
CA MET A 83 2.93 2.90 -5.99
C MET A 83 4.15 2.01 -5.75
N CYS A 84 5.33 2.62 -5.83
CA CYS A 84 6.60 2.00 -5.51
C CYS A 84 7.39 2.88 -4.54
N LEU A 85 7.89 2.30 -3.46
CA LEU A 85 8.92 2.88 -2.61
C LEU A 85 10.27 2.27 -3.01
N ASP A 86 11.18 3.11 -3.48
CA ASP A 86 12.52 2.72 -3.92
C ASP A 86 13.55 3.11 -2.87
N PHE A 87 14.12 2.11 -2.19
CA PHE A 87 15.12 2.28 -1.13
C PHE A 87 16.53 2.49 -1.67
N SER A 88 16.69 2.57 -3.00
CA SER A 88 17.90 2.94 -3.76
C SER A 88 19.14 2.07 -3.58
N ARG A 89 19.61 1.90 -2.34
CA ARG A 89 20.94 1.38 -1.97
C ARG A 89 20.90 0.10 -1.14
N THR A 90 19.75 -0.23 -0.56
CA THR A 90 19.60 -1.35 0.37
C THR A 90 18.46 -2.25 -0.05
N PRO A 91 18.73 -3.54 -0.32
CA PRO A 91 17.66 -4.50 -0.55
C PRO A 91 16.78 -4.66 0.70
N ILE A 92 15.49 -4.91 0.45
CA ILE A 92 14.46 -5.16 1.44
C ILE A 92 14.54 -6.62 1.85
N LEU A 93 14.60 -6.88 3.15
CA LEU A 93 14.54 -8.21 3.72
C LEU A 93 13.10 -8.72 3.79
N PRO A 94 12.87 -10.04 3.73
CA PRO A 94 11.58 -10.63 4.11
C PRO A 94 11.20 -10.19 5.52
N GLY A 95 9.94 -9.76 5.70
CA GLY A 95 9.45 -9.20 6.97
C GLY A 95 8.86 -7.80 6.86
N THR A 96 8.60 -7.31 5.64
CA THR A 96 7.77 -6.12 5.47
C THR A 96 6.39 -6.37 6.08
N SER A 97 5.92 -5.42 6.88
CA SER A 97 4.64 -5.50 7.56
C SER A 97 3.82 -4.25 7.30
N ILE A 98 2.55 -4.43 6.97
CA ILE A 98 1.59 -3.34 6.78
C ILE A 98 0.44 -3.56 7.75
N ALA A 99 0.19 -2.57 8.60
CA ALA A 99 -0.86 -2.61 9.59
C ALA A 99 -1.72 -1.35 9.52
N LEU A 100 -3.00 -1.50 9.83
CA LEU A 100 -3.93 -0.40 10.03
C LEU A 100 -4.18 -0.23 11.52
N PHE A 101 -3.96 0.98 12.01
CA PHE A 101 -4.28 1.40 13.36
C PHE A 101 -5.60 2.19 13.38
N ASP A 102 -6.11 2.41 14.58
CA ASP A 102 -7.28 3.23 14.84
C ASP A 102 -7.20 4.58 14.11
N GLN A 103 -8.36 5.14 13.75
CA GLN A 103 -8.48 6.42 13.03
C GLN A 103 -7.92 6.39 11.59
N ASN A 104 -7.90 5.20 10.97
CA ASN A 104 -7.46 4.97 9.59
C ASN A 104 -5.99 5.36 9.37
N VAL A 105 -5.10 5.00 10.30
CA VAL A 105 -3.65 5.23 10.15
C VAL A 105 -2.99 3.97 9.63
N LEU A 106 -2.50 4.01 8.40
CA LEU A 106 -1.69 2.97 7.80
C LEU A 106 -0.24 3.10 8.25
N CYS A 107 0.33 2.02 8.74
CA CYS A 107 1.75 1.91 9.07
C CYS A 107 2.42 0.85 8.21
N ILE A 108 3.51 1.23 7.58
CA ILE A 108 4.33 0.33 6.74
C ILE A 108 5.70 0.27 7.38
N VAL A 109 6.09 -0.94 7.81
CA VAL A 109 7.42 -1.23 8.35
C VAL A 109 8.20 -2.03 7.32
N VAL A 110 9.31 -1.48 6.86
CA VAL A 110 10.15 -2.09 5.81
C VAL A 110 11.55 -2.33 6.38
N PRO A 111 11.91 -3.58 6.72
CA PRO A 111 13.29 -3.91 7.07
C PRO A 111 14.12 -3.99 5.79
N THR A 112 15.19 -3.21 5.73
CA THR A 112 16.26 -3.37 4.75
C THR A 112 17.43 -4.07 5.42
N GLN A 113 18.46 -4.44 4.63
CA GLN A 113 19.69 -5.01 5.17
C GLN A 113 20.38 -4.17 6.25
N SER A 114 20.13 -2.86 6.31
CA SER A 114 20.92 -1.95 7.16
C SER A 114 20.07 -1.03 8.05
N THR A 115 18.77 -0.92 7.77
CA THR A 115 17.86 0.02 8.43
C THR A 115 16.45 -0.55 8.47
N VAL A 116 15.65 -0.11 9.44
CA VAL A 116 14.20 -0.36 9.44
C VAL A 116 13.50 0.96 9.18
N HIS A 117 12.74 1.03 8.09
CA HIS A 117 11.95 2.21 7.74
C HIS A 117 10.53 2.05 8.27
N ARG A 118 9.98 3.11 8.85
CA ARG A 118 8.59 3.17 9.32
C ARG A 118 7.90 4.35 8.67
N PHE A 119 6.87 4.06 7.88
CA PHE A 119 6.02 5.06 7.26
C PHE A 119 4.67 5.08 7.97
N TYR A 120 4.14 6.27 8.17
CA TYR A 120 2.80 6.46 8.72
C TYR A 120 2.01 7.34 7.78
N ALA A 121 0.79 6.93 7.50
CA ALA A 121 -0.11 7.61 6.61
C ALA A 121 -1.51 7.64 7.20
N ARG A 122 -2.14 8.81 7.13
CA ARG A 122 -3.56 8.89 7.45
C ARG A 122 -4.34 8.69 6.17
N LEU A 123 -5.24 7.72 6.17
CA LEU A 123 -6.14 7.49 5.06
C LEU A 123 -7.33 8.43 5.23
N ILE A 124 -7.57 9.23 4.20
CA ILE A 124 -8.68 10.17 4.17
C ILE A 124 -9.72 9.64 3.21
N TYR A 125 -10.93 9.51 3.72
CA TYR A 125 -12.11 9.25 2.91
C TYR A 125 -12.71 10.59 2.50
N ASP A 126 -12.81 10.82 1.20
CA ASP A 126 -13.60 11.94 0.66
C ASP A 126 -14.98 11.42 0.23
N PRO A 127 -16.07 11.76 0.96
CA PRO A 127 -17.43 11.37 0.60
C PRO A 127 -17.88 11.95 -0.75
N THR A 128 -17.26 13.05 -1.19
CA THR A 128 -17.66 13.78 -2.40
C THR A 128 -17.26 13.06 -3.68
N GLU A 129 -16.25 12.19 -3.64
CA GLU A 129 -15.97 11.23 -4.72
C GLU A 129 -17.08 10.18 -4.87
N MET A 130 -17.82 9.88 -3.79
CA MET A 130 -18.97 8.96 -3.83
C MET A 130 -20.23 9.66 -4.38
N ILE A 131 -20.48 10.91 -3.99
CA ILE A 131 -21.71 11.65 -4.33
C ILE A 131 -21.74 12.09 -5.80
N ASN A 132 -20.61 12.44 -6.41
CA ASN A 132 -20.57 12.91 -7.80
C ASN A 132 -20.89 11.83 -8.86
N ARG A 133 -21.22 10.59 -8.47
CA ARG A 133 -21.45 9.48 -9.41
C ARG A 133 -22.70 8.62 -9.19
N GLU A 134 -23.56 8.91 -8.23
CA GLU A 134 -24.93 8.36 -8.25
C GLU A 134 -25.76 8.91 -9.43
N VAL A 135 -25.33 10.02 -10.07
CA VAL A 135 -26.06 10.68 -11.18
C VAL A 135 -25.66 10.16 -12.57
N ARG A 136 -24.84 9.11 -12.68
CA ARG A 136 -24.56 8.46 -13.98
C ARG A 136 -24.89 6.97 -13.96
N THR A 137 -26.13 6.65 -13.62
CA THR A 137 -26.73 5.40 -14.11
C THR A 137 -27.11 5.58 -15.58
N PHE A 138 -26.34 4.98 -16.48
CA PHE A 138 -26.88 4.16 -17.57
C PHE A 138 -25.76 3.28 -18.14
N ASN A 139 -25.97 1.97 -17.99
CA ASN A 139 -25.23 0.84 -18.56
C ASN A 139 -23.83 0.53 -17.97
N GLY A 140 -23.81 -0.47 -17.08
CA GLY A 140 -22.80 -1.55 -17.14
C GLY A 140 -21.38 -1.34 -16.62
N ASP A 141 -21.00 -0.16 -16.11
CA ASP A 141 -19.59 0.12 -15.80
C ASP A 141 -19.28 0.32 -14.31
N CYS A 142 -18.26 -0.41 -13.85
CA CYS A 142 -17.65 -0.30 -12.51
C CYS A 142 -17.35 1.16 -12.15
N SER A 143 -17.73 1.56 -10.94
CA SER A 143 -17.39 2.87 -10.39
C SER A 143 -15.87 2.98 -10.21
N VAL A 144 -15.26 3.97 -10.89
CA VAL A 144 -13.81 4.22 -10.84
C VAL A 144 -13.49 5.23 -9.73
N ILE A 145 -12.71 4.85 -8.71
CA ILE A 145 -12.33 5.76 -7.61
C ILE A 145 -10.81 6.00 -7.64
N TYR A 146 -10.37 7.24 -7.43
CA TYR A 146 -8.94 7.56 -7.33
C TYR A 146 -8.41 7.16 -5.94
N SER A 147 -7.24 6.53 -5.86
CA SER A 147 -6.63 6.14 -4.58
C SER A 147 -6.18 7.37 -3.77
N LEU A 148 -7.05 7.85 -2.87
CA LEU A 148 -6.72 8.85 -1.83
C LEU A 148 -5.82 8.28 -0.73
N CYS A 149 -5.89 6.98 -0.47
CA CYS A 149 -5.17 6.28 0.61
C CYS A 149 -3.64 6.39 0.49
N VAL A 150 -3.13 6.35 -0.74
CA VAL A 150 -1.69 6.36 -1.02
C VAL A 150 -1.09 7.78 -1.04
N VAL A 151 -1.89 8.79 -1.39
CA VAL A 151 -1.42 10.18 -1.60
C VAL A 151 -0.95 10.81 -0.27
N TYR A 152 -1.63 10.51 0.84
CA TYR A 152 -1.30 11.09 2.15
C TYR A 152 -0.12 10.42 2.86
N ILE A 153 0.37 9.26 2.38
CA ILE A 153 1.51 8.53 2.98
C ILE A 153 2.76 9.43 3.08
N LEU A 154 2.87 10.45 2.25
CA LEU A 154 4.17 11.10 2.01
C LEU A 154 4.26 12.57 2.40
N TYR A 155 3.15 13.27 2.69
CA TYR A 155 3.25 14.67 3.12
C TYR A 155 3.86 14.81 4.52
N ARG A 156 3.74 13.79 5.39
CA ARG A 156 4.31 13.81 6.75
C ARG A 156 5.67 13.13 6.92
N SER A 157 6.12 12.33 5.95
CA SER A 157 7.48 11.75 6.01
C SER A 157 8.59 12.79 5.80
N TRP A 158 8.24 14.03 5.43
CA TRP A 158 9.16 15.16 5.26
C TRP A 158 9.25 16.10 6.46
N MET A 159 8.49 15.86 7.54
CA MET A 159 8.73 16.57 8.79
C MET A 159 9.73 15.76 9.62
N PRO A 160 10.94 16.27 9.89
CA PRO A 160 11.81 15.64 10.87
C PRO A 160 11.03 15.59 12.18
N MET A 161 10.72 14.40 12.68
CA MET A 161 10.35 14.27 14.08
C MET A 161 11.56 14.77 14.87
N THR A 162 11.42 15.92 15.50
CA THR A 162 12.39 16.41 16.47
C THR A 162 12.56 15.36 17.55
N PRO A 163 13.80 14.97 17.91
CA PRO A 163 14.02 14.06 19.01
C PRO A 163 13.52 14.70 20.31
N PHE A 164 12.71 13.97 21.06
CA PHE A 164 12.43 14.25 22.47
C PHE A 164 13.63 13.85 23.32
#